data_AF-A0A8S1UR87-F1
#
_entry.id   AF-A0A8S1UR87-F1
#
_cell.length_a   1.000
_cell.length_b   1.000
_cell.length_c   1.000
_cell.angle_alpha   90.00
_cell.angle_beta   90.00
_cell.angle_gamma   90.00
#
_symmetry.space_group_name_H-M   'P 1'
#
loop_
_entity.id
_entity.type
_entity.pdbx_description
1 polymer ?
#
loop_
_entity_poly.entity_id
_entity_poly.type
_entity_poly.pdbx_seq_one_letter_code
_entity_poly.pdbx_strand_id
1 'polypeptide(L)'
;MSLTKVPINENLYKQAGSQPLQKDAQQLIKREYKMISKEKKKQLIRTVLQQKCKIKRIAKDLKINYATAKTILHNYRKKNIQFEQNENLKQATYSNKTKFSKLNLKIILNDKVVKEQEYVITTF
;
A
#
# COMPACT_ATOMS: atom_id res chain seq x y z
N MET A 1 3.11 57.58 -40.68
CA MET A 1 3.73 56.60 -39.75
C MET A 1 4.42 55.53 -40.58
N SER A 2 5.72 55.70 -40.83
CA SER A 2 6.53 54.84 -41.70
C SER A 2 7.07 53.62 -40.95
N LEU A 3 6.86 52.42 -41.49
CA LEU A 3 7.32 51.16 -40.92
C LEU A 3 8.78 50.90 -41.33
N THR A 4 9.69 50.91 -40.36
CA THR A 4 11.09 50.50 -40.53
C THR A 4 11.23 48.99 -40.41
N LYS A 5 11.72 48.33 -41.47
CA LYS A 5 12.11 46.91 -41.42
C LYS A 5 13.37 46.76 -40.57
N VAL A 6 13.26 45.96 -39.51
CA VAL A 6 14.43 45.51 -38.72
C VAL A 6 15.02 44.29 -39.41
N PRO A 7 16.34 44.22 -39.65
CA PRO A 7 16.97 43.05 -40.23
C PRO A 7 16.90 41.87 -39.25
N ILE A 8 16.37 40.75 -39.72
CA ILE A 8 16.41 39.47 -39.01
C ILE A 8 17.85 38.99 -39.07
N ASN A 9 18.52 38.96 -37.92
CA ASN A 9 19.87 38.46 -37.80
C ASN A 9 19.82 36.92 -37.82
N GLU A 10 19.88 36.36 -39.03
CA GLU A 10 20.09 34.94 -39.27
C GLU A 10 21.55 34.60 -38.95
N ASN A 11 21.87 34.34 -37.68
CA ASN A 11 23.15 33.73 -37.34
C ASN A 11 23.00 32.64 -36.27
N LEU A 12 23.15 31.42 -36.81
CA LEU A 12 23.64 30.21 -36.17
C LEU A 12 22.79 29.65 -35.02
N TYR A 13 21.83 28.82 -35.43
CA TYR A 13 21.64 27.52 -34.78
C TYR A 13 23.01 26.88 -34.55
N LYS A 14 23.49 26.95 -33.31
CA LYS A 14 24.64 26.17 -32.87
C LYS A 14 24.32 24.71 -33.12
N GLN A 15 25.15 24.15 -33.97
CA GLN A 15 25.16 22.79 -34.49
C GLN A 15 24.68 21.77 -33.47
N ALA A 16 23.72 20.95 -33.91
CA ALA A 16 23.48 19.64 -33.36
C ALA A 16 24.78 18.82 -33.49
N GLY A 17 25.56 18.79 -32.41
CA GLY A 17 26.62 17.81 -32.22
C GLY A 17 25.97 16.46 -31.94
N SER A 18 25.51 15.78 -32.99
CA SER A 18 25.31 14.33 -32.95
C SER A 18 26.69 13.69 -32.83
N GLN A 19 27.22 13.62 -31.61
CA GLN A 19 28.24 12.62 -31.33
C GLN A 19 27.56 11.26 -31.54
N PRO A 20 28.07 10.38 -32.42
CA PRO A 20 27.68 8.99 -32.35
C PRO A 20 28.19 8.49 -31.01
N LEU A 21 27.30 8.47 -30.01
CA LEU A 21 27.57 7.80 -28.76
C LEU A 21 27.86 6.35 -29.16
N GLN A 22 29.15 5.99 -29.11
CA GLN A 22 29.61 4.63 -29.30
C GLN A 22 28.75 3.77 -28.39
N LYS A 23 27.82 3.04 -29.01
CA LYS A 23 27.03 2.00 -28.35
C LYS A 23 27.97 0.82 -28.17
N ASP A 24 28.98 1.01 -27.33
CA ASP A 24 29.50 -0.12 -26.58
C ASP A 24 28.29 -0.71 -25.89
N ALA A 25 28.01 -1.97 -26.22
CA ALA A 25 26.95 -2.75 -25.63
C ALA A 25 27.22 -2.87 -24.13
N GLN A 26 26.94 -1.81 -23.38
CA GLN A 26 26.75 -1.87 -21.95
C GLN A 26 25.57 -2.80 -21.78
N GLN A 27 25.90 -4.07 -21.52
CA GLN A 27 24.96 -5.06 -21.04
C GLN A 27 24.09 -4.34 -20.02
N LEU A 28 22.82 -4.15 -20.35
CA LEU A 28 21.86 -3.51 -19.47
C LEU A 28 21.77 -4.39 -18.22
N ILE A 29 22.61 -4.09 -17.23
CA ILE A 29 22.59 -4.77 -15.94
C ILE A 29 21.19 -4.51 -15.41
N LYS A 30 20.36 -5.56 -15.42
CA LYS A 30 19.00 -5.49 -14.87
C LYS A 30 19.16 -5.05 -13.43
N ARG A 31 18.62 -3.87 -13.10
CA ARG A 31 18.66 -3.36 -11.73
C ARG A 31 18.00 -4.39 -10.83
N GLU A 32 18.78 -4.97 -9.92
CA GLU A 32 18.24 -5.85 -8.90
C GLU A 32 17.25 -5.09 -8.04
N TYR A 33 16.02 -5.60 -7.96
CA TYR A 33 15.00 -5.00 -7.12
C TYR A 33 15.31 -5.28 -5.66
N LYS A 34 15.82 -4.27 -4.94
CA LYS A 34 16.03 -4.35 -3.50
C LYS A 34 14.70 -4.14 -2.77
N MET A 35 14.21 -5.19 -2.12
CA MET A 35 13.06 -5.08 -1.25
C MET A 35 13.40 -4.22 -0.02
N ILE A 36 12.53 -3.27 0.30
CA ILE A 36 12.64 -2.50 1.54
C ILE A 36 12.18 -3.38 2.71
N SER A 37 13.00 -3.44 3.75
CA SER A 37 12.71 -4.21 4.96
C SER A 37 11.42 -3.73 5.65
N LYS A 38 10.78 -4.61 6.42
CA LYS A 38 9.49 -4.32 7.08
C LYS A 38 9.65 -3.23 8.13
N GLU A 39 10.80 -3.18 8.80
CA GLU A 39 11.16 -2.23 9.86
C GLU A 39 11.23 -0.82 9.29
N LYS A 40 11.92 -0.65 8.16
CA LYS A 40 12.02 0.64 7.46
C LYS A 40 10.66 1.16 6.99
N LYS A 41 9.79 0.26 6.50
CA LYS A 41 8.40 0.64 6.14
C LYS A 41 7.63 1.15 7.36
N LYS A 42 7.69 0.43 8.48
CA LYS A 42 7.04 0.84 9.73
C LYS A 42 7.56 2.19 10.22
N GLN A 43 8.89 2.38 10.20
CA GLN A 43 9.52 3.62 10.65
C GLN A 43 9.13 4.82 9.76
N LEU A 44 9.10 4.64 8.43
CA LEU A 44 8.63 5.66 7.49
C LEU A 44 7.18 6.06 7.77
N ILE A 45 6.29 5.07 7.94
CA ILE A 45 4.87 5.31 8.21
C ILE A 45 4.71 6.07 9.54
N ARG A 46 5.39 5.61 10.59
CA ARG A 46 5.31 6.18 11.94
C ARG A 46 5.74 7.65 11.94
N THR A 47 6.91 7.95 11.40
CA THR A 47 7.48 9.31 11.38
C THR A 47 6.69 10.27 10.49
N VAL A 48 6.26 9.84 9.30
CA VAL A 48 5.48 10.70 8.41
C VAL A 48 4.07 10.96 8.92
N LEU A 49 3.38 9.94 9.44
CA LEU A 49 1.98 10.08 9.82
C LEU A 49 1.78 10.53 11.27
N GLN A 50 2.55 10.01 12.22
CA GLN A 50 2.42 10.39 13.63
C GLN A 50 3.13 11.70 13.94
N GLN A 51 4.36 11.88 13.44
CA GLN A 51 5.17 13.08 13.71
C GLN A 51 5.02 14.17 12.63
N LYS A 52 4.11 13.96 11.65
CA LYS A 52 3.80 14.91 10.56
C LYS A 52 5.03 15.44 9.79
N CYS A 53 6.08 14.62 9.70
CA CYS A 53 7.33 15.00 9.05
C CYS A 53 7.25 14.95 7.52
N LYS A 54 8.00 15.83 6.83
CA LYS A 54 8.06 15.85 5.37
C LYS A 54 8.67 14.55 4.83
N ILE A 55 7.93 13.89 3.93
CA ILE A 55 8.31 12.59 3.30
C ILE A 55 9.72 12.66 2.69
N LYS A 56 10.06 13.75 1.99
CA LYS A 56 11.38 13.93 1.35
C LYS A 56 12.55 13.83 2.35
N ARG A 57 12.36 14.30 3.59
CA ARG A 57 13.40 14.28 4.62
C ARG A 57 13.61 12.85 5.13
N ILE A 58 12.53 12.21 5.60
CA ILE A 58 12.57 10.86 6.13
C ILE A 58 13.04 9.83 5.09
N ALA A 59 12.67 10.01 3.81
CA ALA A 59 13.14 9.13 2.74
C ALA A 59 14.67 9.18 2.58
N LYS A 60 15.29 10.36 2.73
CA LYS A 60 16.75 10.50 2.74
C LYS A 60 17.36 9.81 3.96
N ASP A 61 16.79 10.04 5.14
CA ASP A 61 17.29 9.48 6.41
C ASP A 61 17.26 7.93 6.39
N LEU A 62 16.20 7.34 5.84
CA LEU A 62 16.03 5.88 5.73
C LEU A 62 16.76 5.26 4.52
N LYS A 63 17.39 6.08 3.67
CA LYS A 63 18.02 5.71 2.40
C LYS A 63 17.05 4.97 1.47
N ILE A 64 15.85 5.53 1.29
CA ILE A 64 14.79 5.00 0.43
C ILE A 64 14.52 6.00 -0.69
N ASN A 65 14.27 5.52 -1.91
CA ASN A 65 13.85 6.39 -3.00
C ASN A 65 12.50 7.07 -2.65
N TYR A 66 12.44 8.39 -2.84
CA TYR A 66 11.24 9.18 -2.61
C TYR A 66 9.99 8.62 -3.31
N ALA A 67 10.14 8.13 -4.55
CA ALA A 67 9.05 7.50 -5.29
C ALA A 67 8.49 6.29 -4.53
N THR A 68 9.37 5.41 -4.04
CA THR A 68 8.98 4.23 -3.26
C THR A 68 8.34 4.61 -1.93
N ALA A 69 8.84 5.65 -1.25
CA ALA A 69 8.25 6.16 -0.02
C ALA A 69 6.80 6.65 -0.25
N LYS A 70 6.56 7.36 -1.36
CA LYS A 70 5.21 7.81 -1.75
C LYS A 70 4.28 6.62 -2.00
N THR A 71 4.75 5.59 -2.70
CA THR A 71 3.98 4.36 -2.94
C THR A 71 3.64 3.63 -1.64
N ILE A 72 4.60 3.51 -0.72
CA ILE A 72 4.37 2.88 0.59
C ILE A 72 3.26 3.61 1.35
N LEU A 73 3.33 4.94 1.42
CA LEU A 73 2.32 5.75 2.11
C LEU A 73 0.95 5.70 1.44
N HIS A 74 0.91 5.73 0.11
CA HIS A 74 -0.33 5.60 -0.65
C HIS A 74 -1.00 4.24 -0.37
N ASN A 75 -0.25 3.15 -0.46
CA ASN A 75 -0.75 1.81 -0.18
C ASN A 75 -1.20 1.66 1.28
N TYR A 76 -0.47 2.26 2.22
CA TYR A 76 -0.84 2.24 3.63
C TYR A 76 -2.17 2.97 3.87
N ARG A 77 -2.35 4.17 3.31
CA ARG A 77 -3.62 4.92 3.39
C ARG A 77 -4.77 4.15 2.76
N LYS A 78 -4.57 3.56 1.57
CA LYS A 78 -5.58 2.76 0.89
C LYS A 78 -6.02 1.56 1.74
N LYS A 79 -5.07 0.87 2.37
CA LYS A 79 -5.38 -0.25 3.28
C LYS A 79 -6.14 0.21 4.51
N ASN A 80 -5.73 1.30 5.17
CA ASN A 80 -6.45 1.80 6.35
C ASN A 80 -7.87 2.26 6.02
N ILE A 81 -8.10 2.91 4.88
CA ILE A 81 -9.45 3.27 4.43
C ILE A 81 -10.29 2.00 4.21
N GLN A 82 -9.70 0.95 3.64
CA GLN A 82 -10.39 -0.34 3.52
C GLN A 82 -10.64 -1.00 4.89
N PHE A 83 -9.76 -0.85 5.88
CA PHE A 83 -10.00 -1.38 7.22
C PHE A 83 -11.18 -0.67 7.91
N GLU A 84 -11.27 0.66 7.85
CA GLU A 84 -12.42 1.40 8.42
C GLU A 84 -13.74 1.04 7.72
N GLN A 85 -13.72 0.77 6.42
CA GLN A 85 -14.89 0.31 5.68
C GLN A 85 -15.28 -1.15 5.99
N ASN A 86 -14.32 -2.00 6.38
CA ASN A 86 -14.55 -3.42 6.67
C ASN A 86 -14.74 -3.75 8.16
N GLU A 87 -14.45 -2.83 9.09
CA GLU A 87 -14.78 -3.01 10.51
C GLU A 87 -16.31 -3.10 10.73
N ASN A 88 -17.11 -2.52 9.83
CA ASN A 88 -18.57 -2.66 9.83
C ASN A 88 -19.10 -3.93 9.13
N LEU A 89 -18.23 -4.82 8.62
CA LEU A 89 -18.63 -5.98 7.79
C LEU A 89 -18.04 -7.31 8.27
N LYS A 90 -17.83 -7.44 9.58
CA LYS A 90 -17.71 -8.75 10.24
C LYS A 90 -18.89 -9.01 11.18
N GLN A 91 -20.11 -8.65 10.79
CA GLN A 91 -21.25 -9.41 11.26
C GLN A 91 -21.20 -10.75 10.55
N ALA A 92 -20.91 -11.81 11.29
CA ALA A 92 -21.18 -13.16 10.83
C ALA A 92 -22.70 -13.24 10.61
N THR A 93 -23.14 -13.12 9.36
CA THR A 93 -24.53 -13.27 8.98
C THR A 93 -24.90 -14.74 9.15
N TYR A 94 -25.30 -15.14 10.35
CA TYR A 94 -25.96 -16.43 10.56
C TYR A 94 -27.36 -16.30 9.95
N SER A 95 -27.61 -16.93 8.81
CA SER A 95 -28.96 -17.07 8.29
C SER A 95 -29.73 -17.98 9.25
N ASN A 96 -30.48 -17.39 10.17
CA ASN A 96 -31.32 -18.15 11.09
C ASN A 96 -32.57 -18.62 10.35
N LYS A 97 -32.39 -19.62 9.48
CA LYS A 97 -33.48 -20.37 8.84
C LYS A 97 -33.41 -21.83 9.26
N THR A 98 -33.41 -22.09 10.56
CA THR A 98 -33.72 -23.44 11.04
C THR A 98 -34.41 -23.39 12.40
N LYS A 99 -35.56 -24.07 12.46
CA LYS A 99 -36.45 -24.23 13.61
C LYS A 99 -35.83 -25.15 14.68
N PHE A 100 -34.63 -24.85 15.16
CA PHE A 100 -34.00 -25.66 16.20
C PHE A 100 -34.38 -25.11 17.57
N SER A 101 -35.38 -25.74 18.20
CA SER A 101 -35.83 -25.43 19.57
C SER A 101 -34.94 -26.05 20.66
N LYS A 102 -33.86 -26.75 20.27
CA LYS A 102 -33.03 -27.56 21.17
C LYS A 102 -31.55 -27.36 20.89
N LEU A 103 -30.78 -27.02 21.92
CA LEU A 103 -29.32 -26.97 21.91
C LEU A 103 -28.77 -28.10 22.78
N ASN A 104 -27.89 -28.95 22.22
CA ASN A 104 -27.19 -29.99 22.96
C ASN A 104 -25.74 -29.56 23.18
N LEU A 105 -25.32 -29.47 24.44
CA LEU A 105 -23.95 -29.12 24.83
C LEU A 105 -23.25 -30.35 25.38
N LYS A 106 -22.15 -30.73 24.73
CA LYS A 106 -21.35 -31.92 25.06
C LYS A 106 -19.90 -31.52 25.35
N ILE A 107 -19.44 -31.77 26.58
CA ILE A 107 -18.05 -31.55 26.99
C ILE A 107 -17.31 -32.89 26.90
N ILE A 108 -16.29 -32.94 26.06
CA ILE A 108 -15.43 -34.12 25.86
C ILE A 108 -14.04 -33.79 26.39
N LEU A 109 -13.48 -34.68 27.20
CA LEU A 109 -12.15 -34.59 27.79
C LEU A 109 -11.49 -35.96 27.69
N ASN A 110 -10.30 -36.03 27.09
CA ASN A 110 -9.57 -37.28 26.84
C ASN A 110 -10.43 -38.36 26.17
N ASP A 111 -11.13 -37.99 25.10
CA ASP A 111 -12.06 -38.84 24.32
C ASP A 111 -13.23 -39.45 25.11
N LYS A 112 -13.43 -39.00 26.36
CA LYS A 112 -14.56 -39.38 27.19
C LYS A 112 -15.53 -38.21 27.35
N VAL A 113 -16.81 -38.51 27.21
CA VAL A 113 -17.88 -37.52 27.41
C VAL A 113 -18.03 -37.29 28.90
N VAL A 114 -17.64 -36.10 29.36
CA VAL A 114 -17.67 -35.74 30.77
C VAL A 114 -19.04 -35.18 31.16
N LYS A 115 -19.72 -34.48 30.23
CA LYS A 115 -21.01 -33.88 30.52
C LYS A 115 -21.81 -33.64 29.24
N GLU A 116 -23.09 -33.95 29.29
CA GLU A 116 -24.04 -33.65 28.22
C GLU A 116 -25.28 -32.98 28.82
N GLN A 117 -25.71 -31.86 28.24
CA GLN A 117 -26.87 -31.10 28.69
C GLN A 117 -27.69 -30.61 27.49
N GLU A 118 -28.99 -30.87 27.53
CA GLU A 118 -29.97 -30.39 26.55
C GLU A 118 -30.65 -29.12 27.08
N TYR A 119 -30.68 -28.08 26.26
CA TYR A 119 -31.34 -26.81 26.54
C TYR A 119 -32.45 -26.58 25.52
N VAL A 120 -33.67 -26.35 26.00
CA VAL A 120 -34.82 -26.00 25.16
C VAL A 120 -34.95 -24.48 25.14
N ILE A 121 -34.92 -23.88 23.95
CA ILE A 121 -35.15 -22.45 23.78
C ILE A 121 -36.65 -22.24 23.61
N THR A 122 -37.32 -21.76 24.66
CA THR A 122 -38.71 -21.30 24.59
C THR A 122 -38.74 -19.84 24.16
N THR A 123 -39.20 -19.56 22.94
CA THR A 123 -39.57 -18.21 22.50
C THR A 123 -41.01 -17.95 22.90
N PHE A 124 -41.26 -16.95 23.75
CA PHE A 124 -42.60 -16.41 24.03
C PHE A 124 -42.93 -15.30 23.03
#